data_AF-A0A939L6C9-F1
#
_entry.id   AF-A0A939L6C9-F1
#
_cell.length_a   1.000
_cell.length_b   1.000
_cell.length_c   1.000
_cell.angle_alpha   90.00
_cell.angle_beta   90.00
_cell.angle_gamma   90.00
#
_symmetry.space_group_name_H-M   'P 1'
#
loop_
_entity.id
_entity.type
_entity.pdbx_description
1 polymer ?
#
loop_
_entity_poly.entity_id
_entity_poly.type
_entity_poly.pdbx_seq_one_letter_code
_entity_poly.pdbx_strand_id
1 'polypeptide(L)' 'MAEAFEQELREQLATARRALSDARAASDDEGVVAYEGRVCGLLAIAALHGIDVAD' A
#
# COMPACT_ATOMS: atom_id res chain seq x y z
N MET A 1 -8.52 -19.25 3.55
CA MET A 1 -7.51 -18.53 4.37
C MET A 1 -6.65 -17.62 3.50
N ALA A 2 -6.04 -18.12 2.42
CA ALA A 2 -5.25 -17.30 1.48
C ALA A 2 -6.05 -16.15 0.84
N GLU A 3 -7.29 -16.39 0.42
CA GLU A 3 -8.15 -15.35 -0.19
C GLU A 3 -8.45 -14.17 0.75
N ALA A 4 -8.65 -14.44 2.05
CA ALA A 4 -8.91 -13.38 3.03
C ALA A 4 -7.67 -12.50 3.26
N PHE A 5 -6.49 -13.12 3.31
CA PHE A 5 -5.22 -12.40 3.39
C PHE A 5 -4.99 -11.57 2.11
N GLU A 6 -5.26 -12.15 0.95
CA GLU A 6 -5.11 -11.47 -0.34
C GLU A 6 -6.01 -10.24 -0.45
N GLN A 7 -7.27 -10.38 -0.04
CA GLN A 7 -8.23 -9.29 0.01
C GLN A 7 -7.78 -8.19 0.99
N GLU A 8 -7.37 -8.55 2.20
CA GLU A 8 -6.88 -7.59 3.19
C GLU A 8 -5.63 -6.85 2.68
N LEU A 9 -4.70 -7.56 2.05
CA LEU A 9 -3.49 -6.97 1.49
C LEU A 9 -3.83 -5.92 0.42
N ARG A 10 -4.78 -6.23 -0.48
CA ARG A 10 -5.26 -5.29 -1.50
C ARG A 10 -5.92 -4.06 -0.89
N GLU A 11 -6.75 -4.24 0.13
CA GLU A 11 -7.41 -3.13 0.84
C GLU A 11 -6.40 -2.23 1.54
N GLN A 12 -5.41 -2.81 2.21
CA GLN A 12 -4.34 -2.06 2.85
C GLN A 12 -3.49 -1.30 1.83
N LEU A 13 -3.20 -1.89 0.68
CA LEU A 13 -2.44 -1.25 -0.40
C LEU A 13 -3.23 -0.08 -1.01
N ALA A 14 -4.51 -0.29 -1.33
CA ALA A 14 -5.38 0.77 -1.85
C ALA A 14 -5.50 1.95 -0.86
N THR A 15 -5.63 1.63 0.43
CA THR A 15 -5.67 2.64 1.50
C THR A 15 -4.36 3.41 1.59
N ALA A 16 -3.21 2.72 1.56
CA ALA A 16 -1.90 3.37 1.62
C ALA A 16 -1.63 4.26 0.40
N ARG A 17 -2.01 3.81 -0.81
CA ARG A 17 -1.92 4.62 -2.04
C ARG A 17 -2.78 5.89 -1.96
N ARG A 18 -4.01 5.79 -1.44
CA ARG A 18 -4.88 6.95 -1.23
C ARG A 18 -4.26 7.93 -0.21
N ALA A 19 -3.81 7.43 0.93
CA ALA A 19 -3.19 8.27 1.96
C ALA A 19 -1.93 8.97 1.44
N LEU A 20 -1.11 8.29 0.62
CA LEU A 20 0.03 8.90 -0.07
C LEU A 20 -0.40 10.03 -1.01
N SER A 21 -1.45 9.82 -1.81
CA SER A 21 -1.99 10.87 -2.68
C SER A 21 -2.47 12.07 -1.87
N ASP A 22 -3.15 11.84 -0.75
CA ASP A 22 -3.67 12.88 0.13
C ASP A 22 -2.53 13.67 0.80
N ALA A 23 -1.48 12.97 1.29
CA ALA A 23 -0.28 13.61 1.85
C ALA A 23 0.45 14.47 0.81
N ARG A 24 0.59 13.97 -0.43
CA ARG A 24 1.17 14.75 -1.54
C ARG A 24 0.33 16.00 -1.85
N ALA A 25 -1.00 15.87 -1.88
CA ALA A 25 -1.89 17.01 -2.11
C ALA A 25 -1.82 18.04 -0.97
N ALA A 26 -1.58 17.58 0.27
CA ALA A 26 -1.44 18.43 1.45
C ALA A 26 -0.02 19.02 1.63
N SER A 27 0.95 18.65 0.79
CA SER A 27 2.39 18.95 1.01
C SER A 27 2.88 18.50 2.39
N ASP A 28 2.37 17.37 2.86
CA ASP A 28 2.79 16.71 4.10
C ASP A 28 3.96 15.77 3.81
N ASP A 29 5.18 16.31 3.80
CA ASP A 29 6.40 15.59 3.44
C ASP A 29 6.67 14.38 4.36
N GLU A 30 6.36 14.49 5.65
CA GLU A 30 6.48 13.38 6.60
C GLU A 30 5.48 12.27 6.27
N GLY A 31 4.23 12.65 5.98
CA GLY A 31 3.19 11.73 5.53
C GLY A 31 3.57 11.03 4.23
N VAL A 32 4.14 11.75 3.25
CA VAL A 32 4.61 11.18 1.98
C VAL A 32 5.65 10.09 2.23
N VAL A 33 6.69 10.37 3.01
CA VAL A 33 7.74 9.38 3.30
C VAL A 33 7.17 8.16 4.03
N ALA A 34 6.27 8.38 5.00
CA ALA A 34 5.65 7.30 5.76
C ALA A 34 4.79 6.39 4.87
N TYR A 35 3.93 6.96 4.03
CA TYR A 35 3.04 6.19 3.17
C TYR A 35 3.77 5.56 1.98
N GLU A 36 4.82 6.18 1.43
CA GLU A 36 5.70 5.54 0.44
C GLU A 36 6.36 4.28 1.01
N GLY A 37 6.92 4.36 2.23
CA GLY A 37 7.48 3.20 2.91
C GLY A 37 6.45 2.09 3.12
N ARG A 38 5.21 2.45 3.50
CA ARG A 38 4.13 1.49 3.68
C ARG A 38 3.70 0.83 2.37
N VAL A 39 3.56 1.59 1.28
CA VAL A 39 3.25 1.05 -0.05
C VAL A 39 4.34 0.08 -0.49
N CYS A 40 5.62 0.46 -0.39
CA CYS A 40 6.75 -0.41 -0.72
C CYS A 40 6.74 -1.73 0.08
N GLY A 41 6.47 -1.66 1.39
CA GLY A 41 6.37 -2.84 2.23
C GLY A 41 5.24 -3.79 1.82
N LEU A 42 4.06 -3.26 1.51
CA LEU A 42 2.91 -4.06 1.08
C LEU A 42 3.14 -4.71 -0.29
N LEU A 43 3.79 -4.00 -1.22
CA LEU A 43 4.18 -4.56 -2.52
C LEU A 43 5.21 -5.69 -2.37
N ALA A 44 6.18 -5.54 -1.46
CA ALA A 44 7.15 -6.60 -1.18
C ALA A 44 6.48 -7.86 -0.61
N ILE A 45 5.49 -7.69 0.27
CA ILE A 45 4.68 -8.80 0.79
C ILE A 45 3.90 -9.45 -0.36
N ALA A 46 3.23 -8.67 -1.22
CA ALA A 46 2.49 -9.20 -2.36
C ALA A 46 3.39 -10.06 -3.26
N ALA A 47 4.58 -9.55 -3.60
CA ALA A 47 5.56 -10.26 -4.42
C ALA A 47 6.05 -11.56 -3.77
N LEU A 48 6.31 -11.56 -2.46
CA LEU A 48 6.72 -12.75 -1.70
C LEU A 48 5.67 -13.86 -1.75
N HIS A 49 4.39 -13.48 -1.76
CA HIS A 49 3.27 -14.41 -1.78
C HIS A 49 2.73 -14.71 -3.19
N GLY A 50 3.32 -14.14 -4.24
CA GLY A 50 2.85 -14.30 -5.63
C GLY A 50 1.48 -13.69 -5.89
N ILE A 51 1.09 -12.69 -5.11
CA ILE A 51 -0.19 -11.99 -5.25
C ILE A 51 -0.04 -10.88 -6.28
N ASP A 52 -0.88 -10.92 -7.30
CA ASP A 52 -0.97 -9.84 -8.27
C ASP A 52 -1.76 -8.65 -7.70
N VAL A 53 -1.10 -7.50 -7.62
CA VAL A 53 -1.62 -6.22 -7.15
C VAL A 53 -1.40 -5.19 -8.24
N ALA A 54 -2.35 -5.12 -9.18
CA ALA A 54 -2.36 -4.10 -10.23
C ALA A 54 -2.26 -2.69 -9.63
N ASP A 55 -1.57 -1.79 -10.35
CA ASP A 55 -1.45 -0.38 -9.97
C ASP A 55 -2.73 0.41 -10.24
#